data_AF-X1AA49-F1
#
_entry.id   AF-X1AA49-F1
#
_cell.length_a   1.000
_cell.length_b   1.000
_cell.length_c   1.000
_cell.angle_alpha   90.00
_cell.angle_beta   90.00
_cell.angle_gamma   90.00
#
_symmetry.space_group_name_H-M   'P 1'
#
loop_
_entity.id
_entity.type
_entity.pdbx_description
1 polymer ?
#
loop_
_entity_poly.entity_id
_entity_poly.type
_entity_poly.pdbx_seq_one_letter_code
_entity_poly.pdbx_strand_id
1 'polypeptide(L)'
;MNRLGFNDHLNVDQAKKIVKEVIKNNKSGEFFISSSNFYLVLQRTAINLGYIEDPQSIHTNILSRNDEIKCIDELWNYVLTGILSPGSNQNYSDSKFFPHLHLTELGKHVIENQDYDPYSSESYLNHLMEINSDLVDDAVKTFLLEALRSFKLNCYFGSIALLGMCAETIFMHFVDEMRKFVKIDMSHTITTTFKNLLESIVPLKNKLPSNIGQNLELWLSEFFNYIRQTRNELHQPIVNSFSREDVYG
;
A
#
# COMPACT_ATOMS: atom_id res chain seq x y z
N MET A 1 -38.00 -18.42 10.93
CA MET A 1 -38.21 -18.74 9.50
C MET A 1 -36.82 -18.93 8.88
N ASN A 2 -36.33 -20.17 8.85
CA ASN A 2 -35.01 -20.50 8.32
C ASN A 2 -35.06 -20.32 6.79
N ARG A 3 -34.37 -19.30 6.27
CA ARG A 3 -34.15 -19.16 4.82
C ARG A 3 -33.24 -20.30 4.39
N LEU A 4 -33.70 -21.08 3.42
CA LEU A 4 -32.96 -22.15 2.74
C LEU A 4 -31.58 -21.63 2.30
N GLY A 5 -30.56 -22.48 2.46
CA GLY A 5 -29.15 -22.12 2.40
C GLY A 5 -28.72 -21.50 1.07
N PHE A 6 -28.34 -20.23 1.12
CA PHE A 6 -27.38 -19.67 0.18
C PHE A 6 -26.01 -20.11 0.67
N ASN A 7 -25.30 -20.95 -0.08
CA ASN A 7 -23.90 -21.21 0.22
C ASN A 7 -23.10 -19.93 0.03
N ASP A 8 -22.09 -19.69 0.84
CA ASP A 8 -21.16 -18.58 0.61
C ASP A 8 -20.31 -18.92 -0.62
N HIS A 9 -20.42 -18.10 -1.66
CA HIS A 9 -19.83 -18.32 -2.98
C HIS A 9 -18.54 -17.52 -3.18
N LEU A 10 -18.38 -16.39 -2.49
CA LEU A 10 -17.27 -15.47 -2.73
C LEU A 10 -16.14 -15.65 -1.71
N ASN A 11 -14.90 -15.74 -2.19
CA ASN A 11 -13.72 -15.44 -1.39
C ASN A 11 -13.44 -13.93 -1.34
N VAL A 12 -12.48 -13.52 -0.51
CA VAL A 12 -12.14 -12.11 -0.29
C VAL A 12 -11.68 -11.42 -1.59
N ASP A 13 -10.85 -12.08 -2.39
CA ASP A 13 -10.33 -11.49 -3.64
C ASP A 13 -11.43 -11.34 -4.71
N GLN A 14 -12.40 -12.24 -4.73
CA GLN A 14 -13.57 -12.14 -5.60
C GLN A 14 -14.44 -10.95 -5.18
N ALA A 15 -14.69 -10.77 -3.88
CA ALA A 15 -15.41 -9.60 -3.36
C ALA A 15 -14.69 -8.29 -3.73
N LYS A 16 -13.36 -8.23 -3.56
CA LYS A 16 -12.50 -7.12 -4.00
C LYS A 16 -12.70 -6.76 -5.46
N LYS A 17 -12.62 -7.76 -6.34
CA LYS A 17 -12.77 -7.57 -7.79
C LYS A 17 -14.18 -7.11 -8.17
N ILE A 18 -15.22 -7.66 -7.53
CA ILE A 18 -16.61 -7.23 -7.76
C ILE A 18 -16.77 -5.75 -7.41
N VAL A 19 -16.38 -5.34 -6.21
CA VAL A 19 -16.55 -3.95 -5.75
C VAL A 19 -15.74 -2.99 -6.62
N LYS A 20 -14.50 -3.35 -6.98
CA LYS A 20 -13.68 -2.56 -7.92
C LYS A 20 -14.39 -2.35 -9.26
N GLU A 21 -14.98 -3.39 -9.83
CA GLU A 21 -15.70 -3.27 -11.11
C GLU A 21 -17.02 -2.50 -10.98
N VAL A 22 -17.73 -2.61 -9.86
CA VAL A 22 -18.90 -1.75 -9.59
C VAL A 22 -18.49 -0.28 -9.57
N ILE A 23 -17.36 0.03 -8.93
CA ILE A 23 -16.82 1.39 -8.87
C ILE A 23 -16.42 1.89 -10.26
N LYS A 24 -15.68 1.08 -11.01
CA LYS A 24 -15.17 1.41 -12.35
C LYS A 24 -16.29 1.65 -13.38
N ASN A 25 -17.33 0.82 -13.36
CA ASN A 25 -18.43 0.91 -14.32
C ASN A 25 -19.38 2.07 -14.01
N ASN A 26 -19.24 2.69 -12.84
CA ASN A 26 -20.02 3.85 -12.47
C ASN A 26 -19.41 5.15 -13.02
N LYS A 27 -19.82 5.51 -14.24
CA LYS A 27 -19.30 6.69 -14.97
C LYS A 27 -19.52 8.03 -14.27
N SER A 28 -20.49 8.14 -13.36
CA SER A 28 -20.68 9.38 -12.59
C SER A 28 -19.67 9.51 -11.44
N GLY A 29 -19.05 8.39 -11.04
CA GLY A 29 -18.24 8.31 -9.84
C GLY A 29 -19.04 8.47 -8.54
N GLU A 30 -20.38 8.43 -8.59
CA GLU A 30 -21.26 8.64 -7.43
C GLU A 30 -22.09 7.40 -7.12
N PHE A 31 -22.08 6.98 -5.86
CA PHE A 31 -22.73 5.78 -5.35
C PHE A 31 -23.83 6.15 -4.37
N PHE A 32 -24.88 5.33 -4.33
CA PHE A 32 -25.96 5.46 -3.37
C PHE A 32 -26.26 4.10 -2.73
N ILE A 33 -25.89 3.95 -1.46
CA ILE A 33 -25.86 2.66 -0.73
C ILE A 33 -27.13 2.47 0.12
N SER A 34 -28.31 2.80 -0.39
CA SER A 34 -29.56 2.55 0.34
C SER A 34 -30.68 1.96 -0.48
N SER A 35 -30.40 1.51 -1.70
CA SER A 35 -31.40 0.86 -2.53
C SER A 35 -31.03 -0.58 -2.86
N SER A 36 -32.08 -1.39 -3.08
CA SER A 36 -32.02 -2.69 -3.75
C SER A 36 -31.15 -2.69 -5.01
N ASN A 37 -31.00 -1.53 -5.67
CA ASN A 37 -30.16 -1.39 -6.85
C ASN A 37 -28.66 -1.63 -6.60
N PHE A 38 -28.11 -1.27 -5.44
CA PHE A 38 -26.67 -1.52 -5.17
C PHE A 38 -26.38 -3.02 -5.09
N TYR A 39 -27.20 -3.76 -4.34
CA TYR A 39 -27.08 -5.21 -4.22
C TYR A 39 -27.35 -5.93 -5.55
N LEU A 40 -28.31 -5.45 -6.34
CA LEU A 40 -28.54 -5.95 -7.70
C LEU A 40 -27.33 -5.70 -8.62
N VAL A 41 -26.65 -4.56 -8.47
CA VAL A 41 -25.44 -4.24 -9.24
C VAL A 41 -24.27 -5.13 -8.81
N LEU A 42 -24.08 -5.38 -7.50
CA LEU A 42 -23.09 -6.34 -7.01
C LEU A 42 -23.35 -7.74 -7.59
N GLN A 43 -24.60 -8.21 -7.53
CA GLN A 43 -25.00 -9.51 -8.05
C GLN A 43 -24.76 -9.63 -9.55
N ARG A 44 -25.19 -8.65 -10.35
CA ARG A 44 -24.95 -8.63 -11.80
C ARG A 44 -23.47 -8.61 -12.13
N THR A 45 -22.67 -7.87 -11.37
CA THR A 45 -21.22 -7.82 -11.56
C THR A 45 -20.57 -9.15 -11.22
N ALA A 46 -21.00 -9.83 -10.15
CA ALA A 46 -20.52 -11.17 -9.79
C ALA A 46 -20.84 -12.22 -10.87
N ILE A 47 -22.01 -12.15 -11.48
CA ILE A 47 -22.41 -13.00 -12.62
C ILE A 47 -21.53 -12.70 -13.84
N ASN A 48 -21.38 -11.42 -14.20
CA ASN A 48 -20.57 -11.01 -15.36
C ASN A 48 -19.10 -11.41 -15.23
N LEU A 49 -18.58 -11.45 -14.00
CA LEU A 49 -17.23 -11.93 -13.70
C LEU A 49 -17.12 -13.46 -13.61
N GLY A 50 -18.23 -14.19 -13.73
CA GLY A 50 -18.28 -15.65 -13.69
C GLY A 50 -18.06 -16.25 -12.30
N TYR A 51 -18.21 -15.47 -11.23
CA TYR A 51 -18.08 -15.97 -9.85
C TYR A 51 -19.34 -16.65 -9.35
N ILE A 52 -20.48 -16.35 -9.97
CA ILE A 52 -21.79 -16.90 -9.62
C ILE A 52 -22.50 -17.25 -10.92
N GLU A 53 -23.19 -18.39 -10.94
CA GLU A 53 -24.00 -18.82 -12.08
C GLU A 53 -25.24 -17.93 -12.23
N ASP A 54 -25.59 -17.59 -13.48
CA ASP A 54 -26.79 -16.82 -13.79
C ASP A 54 -28.05 -17.68 -13.59
N PRO A 55 -28.93 -17.36 -12.62
CA PRO A 55 -30.15 -18.09 -12.45
C PRO A 55 -31.05 -17.75 -13.62
N GLN A 56 -31.56 -18.78 -14.30
CA GLN A 56 -32.55 -18.62 -15.36
C GLN A 56 -33.85 -17.90 -14.89
N SER A 57 -34.00 -17.61 -13.59
CA SER A 57 -35.07 -16.82 -12.99
C SER A 57 -34.57 -15.48 -12.42
N ILE A 58 -35.05 -14.38 -13.00
CA ILE A 58 -34.58 -12.97 -12.82
C ILE A 58 -34.84 -12.37 -11.42
N HIS A 59 -35.44 -13.10 -10.46
CA HIS A 59 -36.02 -12.52 -9.24
C HIS A 59 -35.50 -13.07 -7.90
N THR A 60 -34.40 -13.80 -7.89
CA THR A 60 -33.79 -14.30 -6.64
C THR A 60 -32.47 -13.57 -6.35
N ASN A 61 -32.33 -12.96 -5.16
CA ASN A 61 -31.01 -12.58 -4.66
C ASN A 61 -30.17 -13.85 -4.56
N ILE A 62 -29.12 -13.99 -5.38
CA ILE A 62 -28.24 -15.17 -5.37
C ILE A 62 -27.10 -15.01 -4.36
N LEU A 63 -26.64 -13.77 -4.15
CA LEU A 63 -25.62 -13.50 -3.16
C LEU A 63 -26.16 -13.83 -1.77
N SER A 64 -25.40 -14.64 -1.03
CA SER A 64 -25.68 -14.86 0.38
C SER A 64 -25.51 -13.54 1.13
N ARG A 65 -26.16 -13.40 2.29
CA ARG A 65 -25.97 -12.24 3.17
C ARG A 65 -24.51 -12.04 3.57
N ASN A 66 -23.74 -13.13 3.74
CA ASN A 66 -22.33 -13.02 4.09
C ASN A 66 -21.50 -12.49 2.92
N ASP A 67 -21.81 -12.90 1.69
CA ASP A 67 -21.14 -12.39 0.49
C ASP A 67 -21.47 -10.92 0.23
N GLU A 68 -22.71 -10.50 0.52
CA GLU A 68 -23.08 -9.09 0.54
C GLU A 68 -22.25 -8.31 1.57
N ILE A 69 -22.09 -8.83 2.79
CA ILE A 69 -21.27 -8.20 3.83
C ILE A 69 -19.80 -8.09 3.40
N LYS A 70 -19.21 -9.13 2.80
CA LYS A 70 -17.82 -9.06 2.28
C LYS A 70 -17.65 -7.93 1.26
N CYS A 71 -18.62 -7.75 0.37
CA CYS A 71 -18.61 -6.65 -0.60
C CYS A 71 -18.77 -5.29 0.08
N ILE A 72 -19.59 -5.19 1.14
CA ILE A 72 -19.75 -3.96 1.92
C ILE A 72 -18.47 -3.62 2.69
N ASP A 73 -17.83 -4.59 3.33
CA ASP A 73 -16.57 -4.40 4.06
C ASP A 73 -15.49 -3.87 3.12
N GLU A 74 -15.44 -4.40 1.91
CA GLU A 74 -14.51 -3.90 0.90
C GLU A 74 -14.87 -2.48 0.44
N LEU A 75 -16.16 -2.16 0.25
CA LEU A 75 -16.57 -0.79 -0.05
C LEU A 75 -16.12 0.18 1.06
N TRP A 76 -16.17 -0.24 2.32
CA TRP A 76 -15.64 0.53 3.44
C TRP A 76 -14.12 0.68 3.40
N ASN A 77 -13.38 -0.32 2.93
CA ASN A 77 -11.93 -0.18 2.71
C ASN A 77 -11.65 0.96 1.71
N TYR A 78 -12.42 1.10 0.64
CA TYR A 78 -12.29 2.21 -0.29
C TYR A 78 -12.60 3.58 0.35
N VAL A 79 -13.53 3.63 1.31
CA VAL A 79 -13.80 4.85 2.10
C VAL A 79 -12.65 5.17 3.04
N LEU A 80 -12.16 4.17 3.80
CA LEU A 80 -11.08 4.33 4.78
C LEU A 80 -9.74 4.71 4.14
N THR A 81 -9.49 4.24 2.91
CA THR A 81 -8.29 4.58 2.12
C THR A 81 -8.44 5.89 1.34
N GLY A 82 -9.59 6.56 1.45
CA GLY A 82 -9.84 7.85 0.81
C GLY A 82 -10.03 7.79 -0.71
N ILE A 83 -10.24 6.60 -1.28
CA ILE A 83 -10.63 6.43 -2.69
C ILE A 83 -12.08 6.86 -2.89
N LEU A 84 -12.95 6.51 -1.93
CA LEU A 84 -14.31 7.00 -1.82
C LEU A 84 -14.43 7.96 -0.64
N SER A 85 -15.35 8.92 -0.74
CA SER A 85 -15.71 9.81 0.36
C SER A 85 -17.23 9.90 0.49
N PRO A 86 -17.79 10.08 1.70
CA PRO A 86 -19.22 10.30 1.88
C PRO A 86 -19.73 11.56 1.16
N GLY A 87 -20.98 11.49 0.75
CA GLY A 87 -21.68 12.53 0.01
C GLY A 87 -21.58 12.38 -1.51
N SER A 88 -22.28 13.24 -2.23
CA SER A 88 -22.27 13.40 -3.68
C SER A 88 -21.63 14.74 -4.03
N ASN A 89 -20.97 14.81 -5.18
CA ASN A 89 -20.42 16.05 -5.71
C ASN A 89 -21.50 16.92 -6.39
N GLN A 90 -22.72 16.40 -6.52
CA GLN A 90 -23.87 17.14 -7.01
C GLN A 90 -24.56 17.90 -5.88
N ASN A 91 -24.95 19.14 -6.18
CA ASN A 91 -25.64 20.04 -5.27
C ASN A 91 -27.11 19.63 -5.05
N TYR A 92 -27.34 18.47 -4.44
CA TYR A 92 -28.64 18.14 -3.83
C TYR A 92 -28.56 18.34 -2.33
N SER A 93 -29.62 18.88 -1.72
CA SER A 93 -29.63 19.22 -0.28
C SER A 93 -29.40 18.00 0.62
N ASP A 94 -29.81 16.82 0.15
CA ASP A 94 -29.88 15.59 0.95
C ASP A 94 -28.79 14.57 0.59
N SER A 95 -27.93 14.90 -0.38
CA SER A 95 -26.88 14.00 -0.88
C SER A 95 -25.50 14.23 -0.24
N LYS A 96 -25.39 15.11 0.76
CA LYS A 96 -24.11 15.56 1.34
C LYS A 96 -23.48 14.59 2.33
N PHE A 97 -24.17 13.50 2.67
CA PHE A 97 -23.72 12.52 3.65
C PHE A 97 -24.12 11.11 3.22
N PHE A 98 -23.82 10.13 4.07
CA PHE A 98 -24.36 8.78 3.88
C PHE A 98 -25.87 8.80 3.61
N PRO A 99 -26.35 7.93 2.70
CA PRO A 99 -25.67 6.77 2.11
C PRO A 99 -25.02 7.06 0.75
N HIS A 100 -24.82 8.34 0.39
CA HIS A 100 -24.13 8.71 -0.84
C HIS A 100 -22.62 8.59 -0.66
N LEU A 101 -21.91 8.09 -1.67
CA LEU A 101 -20.45 8.19 -1.77
C LEU A 101 -20.07 8.78 -3.13
N HIS A 102 -18.87 9.33 -3.24
CA HIS A 102 -18.28 9.72 -4.51
C HIS A 102 -16.80 9.33 -4.59
N LEU A 103 -16.28 9.18 -5.80
CA LEU A 103 -14.84 9.08 -6.06
C LEU A 103 -14.17 10.40 -5.73
N THR A 104 -13.14 10.32 -4.89
CA THR A 104 -12.22 11.44 -4.68
C THR A 104 -11.33 11.63 -5.91
N GLU A 105 -10.59 12.73 -5.99
CA GLU A 105 -9.57 12.91 -7.04
C GLU A 105 -8.53 11.77 -7.01
N LEU A 106 -8.16 11.34 -5.80
CA LEU A 106 -7.33 10.16 -5.59
C LEU A 106 -7.96 8.93 -6.24
N GLY A 107 -9.23 8.66 -5.92
CA GLY A 107 -9.98 7.52 -6.43
C GLY A 107 -10.09 7.47 -7.95
N LYS A 108 -10.30 8.61 -8.61
CA LYS A 108 -10.32 8.71 -10.08
C LYS A 108 -8.99 8.23 -10.66
N HIS A 109 -7.87 8.72 -10.14
CA HIS A 109 -6.54 8.26 -10.57
C HIS A 109 -6.30 6.77 -10.34
N VAL A 110 -6.80 6.20 -9.22
CA VAL A 110 -6.65 4.76 -8.93
C VAL A 110 -7.43 3.90 -9.92
N ILE A 111 -8.64 4.33 -10.29
CA ILE A 111 -9.54 3.55 -11.14
C ILE A 111 -9.17 3.65 -12.62
N GLU A 112 -8.59 4.78 -13.06
CA GLU A 112 -8.17 5.02 -14.44
C GLU A 112 -6.85 4.32 -14.82
N ASN A 113 -5.89 4.24 -13.89
CA ASN A 113 -4.60 3.58 -14.14
C ASN A 113 -4.71 2.07 -13.86
N GLN A 114 -4.74 1.25 -14.91
CA GLN A 114 -5.19 -0.15 -14.84
C GLN A 114 -4.16 -1.18 -14.39
N ASP A 115 -2.88 -0.87 -14.29
CA ASP A 115 -1.87 -1.94 -14.30
C ASP A 115 -1.41 -2.39 -12.91
N TYR A 116 -1.81 -1.67 -11.87
CA TYR A 116 -1.22 -1.85 -10.57
C TYR A 116 -2.15 -1.30 -9.49
N ASP A 117 -2.29 -2.01 -8.36
CA ASP A 117 -2.90 -1.43 -7.16
C ASP A 117 -1.77 -0.87 -6.28
N PRO A 118 -1.34 0.40 -6.49
CA PRO A 118 -0.41 1.06 -5.58
C PRO A 118 -0.91 1.12 -4.14
N TYR A 119 -2.19 0.79 -3.91
CA TYR A 119 -2.85 0.75 -2.63
C TYR A 119 -3.07 -0.67 -2.08
N SER A 120 -2.51 -1.71 -2.72
CA SER A 120 -2.27 -3.01 -2.06
C SER A 120 -0.82 -3.03 -1.58
N SER A 121 -0.61 -2.98 -0.26
CA SER A 121 0.74 -2.91 0.30
C SER A 121 1.51 -4.19 -0.06
N GLU A 122 0.78 -5.31 -0.15
CA GLU A 122 1.28 -6.59 -0.64
C GLU A 122 1.63 -6.55 -2.14
N SER A 123 0.79 -5.95 -3.00
CA SER A 123 1.09 -5.92 -4.44
C SER A 123 2.33 -5.06 -4.74
N TYR A 124 2.51 -3.95 -4.01
CA TYR A 124 3.73 -3.14 -4.13
C TYR A 124 4.95 -3.88 -3.66
N LEU A 125 4.83 -4.50 -2.50
CA LEU A 125 5.90 -5.26 -1.92
C LEU A 125 6.30 -6.40 -2.86
N ASN A 126 5.35 -7.15 -3.41
CA ASN A 126 5.61 -8.22 -4.36
C ASN A 126 6.35 -7.72 -5.59
N HIS A 127 5.92 -6.61 -6.18
CA HIS A 127 6.62 -6.00 -7.31
C HIS A 127 8.06 -5.58 -6.95
N LEU A 128 8.27 -4.95 -5.79
CA LEU A 128 9.60 -4.58 -5.30
C LEU A 128 10.48 -5.80 -5.02
N MET A 129 9.88 -6.90 -4.54
CA MET A 129 10.55 -8.16 -4.26
C MET A 129 10.96 -8.89 -5.54
N GLU A 130 10.15 -8.83 -6.60
CA GLU A 130 10.50 -9.39 -7.91
C GLU A 130 11.74 -8.74 -8.51
N ILE A 131 11.96 -7.45 -8.23
CA ILE A 131 13.12 -6.70 -8.71
C ILE A 131 14.38 -6.95 -7.85
N ASN A 132 14.21 -7.26 -6.56
CA ASN A 132 15.30 -7.28 -5.57
C ASN A 132 15.31 -8.54 -4.68
N SER A 133 15.06 -9.72 -5.26
CA SER A 133 14.84 -10.98 -4.53
C SER A 133 15.92 -11.35 -3.51
N ASP A 134 17.15 -10.90 -3.73
CA ASP A 134 18.32 -11.32 -2.97
C ASP A 134 18.70 -10.36 -1.83
N LEU A 135 18.08 -9.17 -1.77
CA LEU A 135 18.45 -8.09 -0.84
C LEU A 135 17.53 -7.98 0.39
N VAL A 136 16.44 -8.75 0.42
CA VAL A 136 15.31 -8.46 1.31
C VAL A 136 14.94 -9.70 2.11
N ASP A 137 15.39 -9.74 3.37
CA ASP A 137 14.98 -10.76 4.33
C ASP A 137 13.55 -10.51 4.83
N ASP A 138 13.03 -11.44 5.63
CA ASP A 138 11.65 -11.36 6.11
C ASP A 138 11.42 -10.19 7.07
N ALA A 139 12.46 -9.69 7.76
CA ALA A 139 12.37 -8.51 8.61
C ALA A 139 12.15 -7.25 7.76
N VAL A 140 12.96 -7.06 6.71
CA VAL A 140 12.83 -5.95 5.75
C VAL A 140 11.45 -6.00 5.08
N LYS A 141 10.96 -7.18 4.67
CA LYS A 141 9.59 -7.33 4.11
C LYS A 141 8.53 -6.87 5.09
N THR A 142 8.65 -7.28 6.35
CA THR A 142 7.68 -6.95 7.41
C THR A 142 7.64 -5.45 7.65
N PHE A 143 8.81 -4.80 7.80
CA PHE A 143 8.87 -3.35 8.02
C PHE A 143 8.36 -2.57 6.82
N LEU A 144 8.70 -2.97 5.60
CA LEU A 144 8.22 -2.30 4.39
C LEU A 144 6.69 -2.44 4.25
N LEU A 145 6.15 -3.63 4.50
CA LEU A 145 4.71 -3.88 4.45
C LEU A 145 3.95 -2.99 5.44
N GLU A 146 4.42 -2.94 6.68
CA GLU A 146 3.81 -2.13 7.73
C GLU A 146 4.01 -0.63 7.50
N ALA A 147 5.12 -0.21 6.89
CA ALA A 147 5.32 1.17 6.49
C ALA A 147 4.26 1.59 5.46
N LEU A 148 4.05 0.76 4.42
CA LEU A 148 3.05 1.00 3.39
C LEU A 148 1.62 0.99 3.95
N ARG A 149 1.31 0.11 4.91
CA ARG A 149 0.01 0.09 5.60
C ARG A 149 -0.17 1.34 6.45
N SER A 150 0.84 1.74 7.21
CA SER A 150 0.84 2.96 8.03
C SER A 150 0.64 4.21 7.19
N PHE A 151 1.33 4.29 6.06
CA PHE A 151 1.18 5.38 5.10
C PHE A 151 -0.27 5.53 4.61
N LYS A 152 -0.91 4.42 4.26
CA LYS A 152 -2.31 4.43 3.79
C LYS A 152 -3.31 4.88 4.84
N LEU A 153 -3.03 4.58 6.10
CA LEU A 153 -3.85 5.01 7.23
C LEU A 153 -3.50 6.44 7.70
N ASN A 154 -2.74 7.20 6.89
CA ASN A 154 -2.23 8.54 7.23
C ASN A 154 -1.40 8.57 8.53
N CYS A 155 -0.86 7.42 8.94
CA CYS A 155 0.03 7.27 10.09
C CYS A 155 1.47 7.55 9.65
N TYR A 156 1.73 8.75 9.13
CA TYR A 156 2.98 9.11 8.46
C TYR A 156 4.21 8.95 9.34
N PHE A 157 4.12 9.32 10.62
CA PHE A 157 5.20 9.10 11.59
C PHE A 157 5.54 7.61 11.73
N GLY A 158 4.53 6.74 11.83
CA GLY A 158 4.73 5.28 11.87
C GLY A 158 5.34 4.74 10.58
N SER A 159 4.91 5.27 9.43
CA SER A 159 5.47 4.94 8.12
C SER A 159 6.96 5.27 8.04
N ILE A 160 7.34 6.51 8.40
CA ILE A 160 8.74 6.99 8.37
C ILE A 160 9.60 6.19 9.34
N ALA A 161 9.08 5.88 10.54
CA ALA A 161 9.79 5.06 11.51
C ALA A 161 10.16 3.67 10.95
N LEU A 162 9.19 3.02 10.30
CA LEU A 162 9.35 1.68 9.73
C LEU A 162 10.27 1.71 8.49
N LEU A 163 10.20 2.75 7.66
CA LEU A 163 11.16 2.94 6.55
C LEU A 163 12.59 3.16 7.08
N GLY A 164 12.75 3.90 8.17
CA GLY A 164 14.04 4.07 8.84
C GLY A 164 14.61 2.72 9.31
N MET A 165 13.81 1.88 9.99
CA MET A 165 14.24 0.54 10.41
C MET A 165 14.57 -0.37 9.22
N CYS A 166 13.80 -0.28 8.14
CA CYS A 166 14.06 -0.99 6.90
C CYS A 166 15.43 -0.59 6.31
N ALA A 167 15.70 0.71 6.20
CA ALA A 167 16.96 1.24 5.69
C ALA A 167 18.15 0.84 6.59
N GLU A 168 18.01 0.91 7.91
CA GLU A 168 19.04 0.44 8.85
C GLU A 168 19.33 -1.06 8.69
N THR A 169 18.30 -1.88 8.50
CA THR A 169 18.46 -3.34 8.32
C THR A 169 19.19 -3.65 7.01
N ILE A 170 18.79 -3.03 5.90
CA ILE A 170 19.47 -3.17 4.60
C ILE A 170 20.93 -2.69 4.69
N PHE A 171 21.17 -1.57 5.38
CA PHE A 171 22.52 -1.08 5.62
C PHE A 171 23.40 -2.12 6.32
N MET A 172 22.88 -2.77 7.36
CA MET A 172 23.62 -3.78 8.11
C MET A 172 23.92 -5.02 7.26
N HIS A 173 22.98 -5.48 6.42
CA HIS A 173 23.25 -6.55 5.45
C HIS A 173 24.35 -6.16 4.46
N PHE A 174 24.30 -4.93 3.94
CA PHE A 174 25.34 -4.43 3.05
C PHE A 174 26.71 -4.42 3.74
N VAL A 175 26.79 -3.96 4.99
CA VAL A 175 28.03 -3.98 5.77
C VAL A 175 28.54 -5.41 5.96
N ASP A 176 27.67 -6.36 6.33
CA ASP A 176 28.06 -7.76 6.53
C ASP A 176 28.53 -8.45 5.25
N GLU A 177 27.93 -8.12 4.10
CA GLU A 177 28.44 -8.58 2.80
C GLU A 177 29.80 -7.95 2.48
N MET A 178 29.98 -6.65 2.68
CA MET A 178 31.25 -5.96 2.43
C MET A 178 32.37 -6.47 3.34
N ARG A 179 32.06 -6.91 4.57
CA ARG A 179 33.02 -7.50 5.51
C ARG A 179 33.68 -8.78 5.00
N LYS A 180 33.10 -9.44 3.99
CA LYS A 180 33.73 -10.58 3.31
C LYS A 180 34.91 -10.17 2.43
N PHE A 181 34.98 -8.90 2.02
CA PHE A 181 35.97 -8.38 1.08
C PHE A 181 36.93 -7.37 1.72
N VAL A 182 36.47 -6.62 2.73
CA VAL A 182 37.25 -5.59 3.42
C VAL A 182 37.09 -5.70 4.93
N LYS A 183 38.12 -5.31 5.67
CA LYS A 183 38.04 -5.24 7.12
C LYS A 183 37.25 -3.99 7.52
N ILE A 184 36.04 -4.18 8.04
CA ILE A 184 35.21 -3.11 8.60
C ILE A 184 35.00 -3.41 10.09
N ASP A 185 35.40 -2.46 10.94
CA ASP A 185 35.21 -2.56 12.39
C ASP A 185 33.77 -2.13 12.75
N MET A 186 33.02 -3.02 13.41
CA MET A 186 31.64 -2.74 13.82
C MET A 186 31.61 -1.95 15.13
N SER A 187 30.68 -1.02 15.24
CA SER A 187 30.42 -0.24 16.46
C SER A 187 28.99 -0.42 16.94
N HIS A 188 28.74 -0.07 18.20
CA HIS A 188 27.39 0.02 18.76
C HIS A 188 26.54 1.12 18.13
N THR A 189 27.15 2.08 17.41
CA THR A 189 26.40 3.11 16.70
C THR A 189 26.54 2.96 15.20
N ILE A 190 25.40 3.08 14.50
CA ILE A 190 25.35 3.04 13.03
C ILE A 190 26.21 4.13 12.39
N THR A 191 26.35 5.29 13.05
CA THR A 191 27.19 6.41 12.60
C THR A 191 28.66 6.04 12.55
N THR A 192 29.16 5.39 13.60
CA THR A 192 30.56 4.93 13.62
C THR A 192 30.75 3.79 12.61
N THR A 193 29.81 2.84 12.53
CA THR A 193 29.88 1.75 11.54
C THR A 193 29.90 2.29 10.11
N PHE A 194 29.09 3.30 9.80
CA PHE A 194 29.08 3.97 8.49
C PHE A 194 30.40 4.65 8.17
N LYS A 195 30.98 5.37 9.13
CA LYS A 195 32.30 5.98 8.95
C LYS A 195 33.37 4.91 8.64
N ASN A 196 33.40 3.83 9.42
CA ASN A 196 34.36 2.75 9.23
C ASN A 196 34.20 2.04 7.88
N LEU A 197 32.96 1.89 7.41
CA LEU A 197 32.63 1.39 6.08
C LEU A 197 33.21 2.29 4.97
N LEU A 198 32.96 3.60 5.03
CA LEU A 198 33.50 4.55 4.04
C LEU A 198 35.03 4.54 4.01
N GLU A 199 35.68 4.57 5.17
CA GLU A 199 37.14 4.50 5.28
C GLU A 199 37.71 3.22 4.63
N SER A 200 36.96 2.13 4.67
CA SER A 200 37.36 0.84 4.09
C SER A 200 37.09 0.74 2.58
N ILE A 201 36.03 1.37 2.09
CA ILE A 201 35.53 1.20 0.71
C ILE A 201 36.02 2.30 -0.23
N VAL A 202 36.09 3.56 0.21
CA VAL A 202 36.51 4.70 -0.63
C VAL A 202 37.88 4.47 -1.30
N PRO A 203 38.90 3.88 -0.63
CA PRO A 203 40.17 3.56 -1.29
C PRO A 203 40.05 2.57 -2.45
N LEU A 204 38.97 1.77 -2.50
CA LEU A 204 38.72 0.78 -3.54
C LEU A 204 37.94 1.34 -4.72
N LYS A 205 37.48 2.60 -4.69
CA LYS A 205 36.61 3.17 -5.73
C LYS A 205 37.18 3.06 -7.15
N ASN A 206 38.50 3.16 -7.31
CA ASN A 206 39.19 3.07 -8.60
C ASN A 206 39.25 1.63 -9.15
N LYS A 207 38.92 0.63 -8.33
CA LYS A 207 38.83 -0.79 -8.72
C LYS A 207 37.40 -1.21 -9.06
N LEU A 208 36.42 -0.35 -8.80
CA LEU A 208 35.02 -0.60 -9.10
C LEU A 208 34.69 -0.14 -10.54
N PRO A 209 33.62 -0.67 -11.13
CA PRO A 209 33.05 -0.12 -12.36
C PRO A 209 32.85 1.40 -12.24
N SER A 210 33.17 2.14 -13.30
CA SER A 210 33.24 3.62 -13.25
C SER A 210 31.92 4.28 -12.85
N ASN A 211 30.79 3.68 -13.22
CA ASN A 211 29.45 4.12 -12.84
C ASN A 211 29.17 4.00 -11.33
N ILE A 212 29.82 3.04 -10.65
CA ILE A 212 29.69 2.80 -9.21
C ILE A 212 30.73 3.64 -8.48
N GLY A 213 32.01 3.53 -8.86
CA GLY A 213 33.11 4.16 -8.13
C GLY A 213 33.03 5.69 -8.07
N GLN A 214 32.44 6.35 -9.07
CA GLN A 214 32.27 7.81 -9.09
C GLN A 214 31.18 8.30 -8.11
N ASN A 215 30.12 7.52 -7.91
CA ASN A 215 28.95 7.94 -7.14
C ASN A 215 28.83 7.26 -5.78
N LEU A 216 29.69 6.29 -5.48
CA LEU A 216 29.59 5.44 -4.30
C LEU A 216 29.51 6.22 -2.99
N GLU A 217 30.39 7.20 -2.82
CA GLU A 217 30.42 8.02 -1.60
C GLU A 217 29.17 8.90 -1.46
N LEU A 218 28.67 9.42 -2.59
CA LEU A 218 27.44 10.20 -2.63
C LEU A 218 26.25 9.33 -2.23
N TRP A 219 26.04 8.20 -2.90
CA TRP A 219 24.90 7.31 -2.63
C TRP A 219 24.91 6.78 -1.19
N LEU A 220 26.07 6.37 -0.69
CA LEU A 220 26.20 5.91 0.70
C LEU A 220 25.91 7.05 1.69
N SER A 221 26.36 8.27 1.40
CA SER A 221 26.10 9.43 2.26
C SER A 221 24.64 9.85 2.25
N GLU A 222 23.98 9.86 1.09
CA GLU A 222 22.55 10.12 0.96
C GLU A 222 21.73 9.08 1.72
N PHE A 223 22.04 7.81 1.55
CA PHE A 223 21.39 6.72 2.26
C PHE A 223 21.57 6.81 3.78
N PHE A 224 22.77 7.16 4.24
CA PHE A 224 23.03 7.37 5.67
C PHE A 224 22.33 8.62 6.23
N ASN A 225 22.26 9.69 5.45
CA ASN A 225 21.53 10.89 5.83
C ASN A 225 20.04 10.59 5.99
N TYR A 226 19.46 9.79 5.10
CA TYR A 226 18.09 9.31 5.21
C TYR A 226 17.86 8.59 6.55
N ILE A 227 18.68 7.56 6.85
CA ILE A 227 18.61 6.83 8.14
C ILE A 227 18.67 7.78 9.34
N ARG A 228 19.62 8.73 9.30
CA ARG A 228 19.81 9.69 10.39
C ARG A 228 18.62 10.64 10.53
N GLN A 229 18.08 11.11 9.42
CA GLN A 229 16.94 12.02 9.40
C GLN A 229 15.70 11.32 9.98
N THR A 230 15.37 10.14 9.44
CA THR A 230 14.25 9.34 9.95
C THR A 230 14.42 9.06 11.44
N ARG A 231 15.63 8.71 11.91
CA ARG A 231 15.86 8.39 13.32
C ARG A 231 15.87 9.60 14.25
N ASN A 232 16.42 10.73 13.83
CA ASN A 232 16.47 11.96 14.63
C ASN A 232 15.07 12.54 14.82
N GLU A 233 14.24 12.46 13.78
CA GLU A 233 12.83 12.84 13.80
C GLU A 233 11.99 12.00 14.79
N LEU A 234 12.36 10.73 15.02
CA LEU A 234 11.72 9.90 16.06
C LEU A 234 12.12 10.30 17.49
N HIS A 235 13.35 10.78 17.69
CA HIS A 235 13.87 11.11 19.03
C HIS A 235 13.47 12.52 19.49
N GLN A 236 13.27 13.44 18.54
CA GLN A 236 12.72 14.76 18.78
C GLN A 236 11.58 14.95 17.80
N PRO A 237 10.34 14.54 18.14
CA PRO A 237 9.20 14.81 17.30
C PRO A 237 9.07 16.34 17.19
N ILE A 238 9.58 16.89 16.08
CA ILE A 238 9.30 18.26 15.70
C ILE A 238 7.77 18.31 15.62
N VAL A 239 7.16 19.33 16.22
CA VAL A 239 5.71 19.57 16.21
C VAL A 239 5.22 19.96 14.80
N ASN A 240 5.86 19.45 13.76
CA ASN A 240 5.43 19.50 12.39
C ASN A 240 4.81 18.14 12.10
N SER A 241 3.50 18.14 11.86
CA SER A 241 2.80 16.99 11.31
C SER A 241 3.50 16.59 10.01
N PHE A 242 4.16 15.43 9.98
CA PHE A 242 4.63 14.84 8.73
C PHE A 242 3.46 14.80 7.75
N SER A 243 3.64 15.42 6.59
CA SER A 243 2.64 15.41 5.54
C SER A 243 2.90 14.22 4.62
N ARG A 244 1.96 13.99 3.69
CA ARG A 244 2.10 12.91 2.71
C ARG A 244 3.35 13.10 1.84
N GLU A 245 3.69 14.34 1.57
CA GLU A 245 4.82 14.77 0.74
C GLU A 245 6.17 14.40 1.39
N ASP A 246 6.27 14.45 2.72
CA ASP A 246 7.50 14.10 3.46
C ASP A 246 7.86 12.60 3.35
N VAL A 247 6.88 11.73 3.03
CA VAL A 247 7.11 10.29 2.84
C VAL A 247 7.49 9.96 1.39
N TYR A 248 7.10 10.79 0.43
CA TYR A 248 7.45 10.63 -0.98
C TYR A 248 8.79 11.27 -1.36
N GLY A 249 9.29 12.19 -0.53
CA GLY A 249 10.48 13.03 -0.78
C GLY A 249 11.79 12.27 -0.88
#